data_AF-A0A561DS31-F1
#
_entry.id   AF-A0A561DS31-F1
#
_cell.length_a   1.000
_cell.length_b   1.000
_cell.length_c   1.000
_cell.angle_alpha   90.00
_cell.angle_beta   90.00
_cell.angle_gamma   90.00
#
_symmetry.space_group_name_H-M   'P 1'
#
loop_
_entity.id
_entity.type
_entity.pdbx_description
1 polymer ?
#
loop_
_entity_poly.entity_id
_entity_poly.type
_entity_poly.pdbx_seq_one_letter_code
_entity_poly.pdbx_strand_id
1 'polypeptide(L)'
;MHMSNDEILCLKKDLFYLLSIGVLSPLPILKEGIMMKHTTDFLKMKENNEKIVMLTAYDYPSGKQAEQGGVDMILVGDSLGMVVLGYDSTIPVTMEDMIHHTKAVKRGAKDTFIVTDLPFLAYHLSVRDTLINAGRLMQDAGAHAVKLEGADGVLEKIFALTQAGIPVCGHLGLTPQSVGVLGGYKVQGKDAHAAQKLLNDAKKVEEAGAFAIVLECVPKQLAEEVAKSISIPVIGIGAGMHVDGQVLVYHDILGYGVERVPKFVKQYHSVNPFMIESIQAYTSEVKNNQFPENKHSFTMKEEELKVLYGGKK
;
A
#
# COMPACT_ATOMS: atom_id res chain seq x y z
N MET A 1 -39.29 -20.47 2.36
CA MET A 1 -39.04 -20.84 0.95
C MET A 1 -37.53 -20.86 0.75
N HIS A 2 -36.93 -22.03 0.52
CA HIS A 2 -35.51 -22.11 0.16
C HIS A 2 -35.38 -21.93 -1.34
N MET A 3 -34.67 -20.87 -1.74
CA MET A 3 -34.28 -20.67 -3.13
C MET A 3 -33.06 -21.53 -3.43
N SER A 4 -33.03 -22.12 -4.63
CA SER A 4 -31.88 -22.87 -5.13
C SER A 4 -30.69 -21.95 -5.42
N ASN A 5 -29.48 -22.52 -5.45
CA ASN A 5 -28.26 -21.76 -5.76
C ASN A 5 -28.30 -21.11 -7.16
N ASP A 6 -29.01 -21.72 -8.11
CA ASP A 6 -29.16 -21.20 -9.47
C ASP A 6 -30.09 -19.97 -9.51
N GLU A 7 -31.15 -19.96 -8.69
CA GLU A 7 -32.04 -18.79 -8.55
C GLU A 7 -31.31 -17.61 -7.88
N ILE A 8 -30.45 -17.88 -6.90
CA ILE A 8 -29.61 -16.85 -6.25
C ILE A 8 -28.60 -16.26 -7.24
N LEU A 9 -28.00 -17.10 -8.10
CA LEU A 9 -27.03 -16.65 -9.09
C LEU A 9 -27.69 -15.79 -10.18
N CYS A 10 -28.91 -16.14 -10.59
CA CYS A 10 -29.68 -15.37 -11.57
C CYS A 10 -30.02 -13.97 -11.02
N LEU A 11 -30.52 -13.89 -9.78
CA LEU A 11 -30.82 -12.62 -9.12
C LEU A 11 -29.59 -11.72 -8.94
N LYS A 12 -28.41 -12.30 -8.67
CA LYS A 12 -27.16 -11.52 -8.57
C LYS A 12 -26.74 -10.92 -9.90
N LYS A 13 -26.94 -11.64 -11.02
CA LYS A 13 -26.64 -11.12 -12.36
C LYS A 13 -27.58 -9.97 -12.75
N ASP A 14 -28.87 -10.13 -12.47
CA ASP A 14 -29.87 -9.10 -12.76
C ASP A 14 -29.64 -7.83 -11.91
N LEU A 15 -29.27 -8.00 -10.63
CA LEU A 15 -28.92 -6.89 -9.75
C LEU A 15 -27.67 -6.13 -10.22
N PHE A 16 -26.66 -6.85 -10.70
CA PHE A 16 -25.43 -6.25 -11.24
C PHE A 16 -25.70 -5.49 -12.53
N TYR A 17 -26.54 -6.04 -13.41
CA TYR A 17 -26.97 -5.39 -14.64
C TYR A 17 -27.74 -4.09 -14.33
N LEU A 18 -28.71 -4.13 -13.41
CA LEU A 18 -29.50 -2.96 -13.01
C LEU A 18 -28.67 -1.85 -12.33
N LEU A 19 -27.61 -2.21 -11.59
CA LEU A 19 -26.61 -1.26 -11.07
C LEU A 19 -25.77 -0.66 -12.21
N SER A 20 -25.36 -1.44 -13.22
CA SER A 20 -24.54 -0.95 -14.34
C SER A 20 -25.29 0.00 -15.29
N ILE A 21 -26.61 -0.13 -15.40
CA ILE A 21 -27.45 0.74 -16.23
C ILE A 21 -28.11 1.87 -15.42
N GLY A 22 -27.74 2.04 -14.15
CA GLY A 22 -28.18 3.16 -13.32
C GLY A 22 -29.66 3.13 -12.89
N VAL A 23 -30.35 1.98 -13.05
CA VAL A 23 -31.76 1.82 -12.66
C VAL A 23 -31.90 1.64 -11.15
N LEU A 24 -30.88 1.08 -10.50
CA LEU A 24 -30.75 1.07 -9.04
C LEU A 24 -29.53 1.91 -8.65
N SER A 25 -29.74 2.90 -7.78
CA SER A 25 -28.64 3.47 -7.01
C SER A 25 -28.17 2.43 -5.99
N PRO A 26 -26.86 2.22 -5.76
CA PRO A 26 -26.43 1.40 -4.64
C PRO A 26 -27.08 1.94 -3.37
N LEU A 27 -27.83 1.09 -2.67
CA LEU A 27 -28.36 1.41 -1.34
C LEU A 27 -27.18 1.94 -0.51
N PRO A 28 -27.34 3.05 0.23
CA PRO A 28 -26.34 3.45 1.19
C PRO A 28 -26.22 2.29 2.18
N ILE A 29 -25.14 1.52 2.06
CA ILE A 29 -24.70 0.63 3.13
C ILE A 29 -24.54 1.58 4.31
N LEU A 30 -25.43 1.45 5.30
CA LEU A 30 -25.22 2.07 6.60
C LEU A 30 -23.85 1.58 7.05
N LYS A 31 -22.83 2.44 6.92
CA LYS A 31 -21.52 2.20 7.51
C LYS A 31 -21.77 2.14 9.01
N GLU A 32 -21.93 0.95 9.57
CA GLU A 32 -21.42 0.72 10.92
C GLU A 32 -20.03 1.34 10.93
N GLY A 33 -19.81 2.34 11.79
CA GLY A 33 -18.58 3.13 11.76
C GLY A 33 -17.41 2.16 11.78
N ILE A 34 -16.67 2.09 10.67
CA ILE A 34 -15.51 1.21 10.57
C ILE A 34 -14.51 1.77 11.58
N MET A 35 -14.45 1.14 12.74
CA MET A 35 -13.48 1.49 13.76
C MET A 35 -12.11 1.08 13.23
N MET A 36 -11.16 2.01 13.27
CA MET A 36 -9.79 1.75 12.84
C MET A 36 -9.22 0.56 13.63
N LYS A 37 -8.68 -0.43 12.90
CA LYS A 37 -8.00 -1.59 13.50
C LYS A 37 -6.72 -1.15 14.23
N HIS A 38 -6.39 -1.85 15.30
CA HIS A 38 -5.14 -1.68 16.05
C HIS A 38 -4.28 -2.95 16.00
N THR A 39 -3.05 -2.89 16.53
CA THR A 39 -2.12 -4.03 16.57
C THR A 39 -2.73 -5.29 17.20
N THR A 40 -3.56 -5.12 18.23
CA THR A 40 -4.28 -6.22 18.89
C THR A 40 -5.34 -6.87 18.00
N ASP A 41 -5.91 -6.13 17.05
CA ASP A 41 -6.91 -6.69 16.14
C ASP A 41 -6.25 -7.57 15.08
N PHE A 42 -5.06 -7.20 14.60
CA PHE A 42 -4.28 -8.07 13.70
C PHE A 42 -3.85 -9.38 14.37
N LEU A 43 -3.54 -9.35 15.67
CA LEU A 43 -3.29 -10.58 16.45
C LEU A 43 -4.54 -11.47 16.49
N LYS A 44 -5.71 -10.89 16.81
CA LYS A 44 -6.99 -11.63 16.79
C LYS A 44 -7.32 -12.18 15.40
N MET A 45 -7.03 -11.43 14.34
CA MET A 45 -7.24 -11.91 12.96
C MET A 45 -6.42 -13.18 12.72
N LYS A 46 -5.14 -13.21 13.11
CA LYS A 46 -4.32 -14.43 13.05
C LYS A 46 -4.92 -15.57 13.88
N GLU A 47 -5.26 -15.33 15.14
CA GLU A 47 -5.86 -16.34 16.04
C GLU A 47 -7.15 -16.93 15.46
N ASN A 48 -7.94 -16.11 14.77
CA ASN A 48 -9.20 -16.49 14.13
C ASN A 48 -9.04 -17.02 12.70
N ASN A 49 -7.80 -17.15 12.19
CA ASN A 49 -7.49 -17.51 10.80
C ASN A 49 -8.12 -16.55 9.75
N GLU A 50 -8.37 -15.30 10.12
CA GLU A 50 -8.79 -14.23 9.22
C GLU A 50 -7.57 -13.59 8.54
N LYS A 51 -7.58 -13.48 7.20
CA LYS A 51 -6.44 -12.96 6.46
C LYS A 51 -6.35 -11.44 6.55
N ILE A 52 -5.15 -10.95 6.86
CA ILE A 52 -4.85 -9.51 6.86
C ILE A 52 -4.51 -9.05 5.44
N VAL A 53 -5.23 -8.03 4.97
CA VAL A 53 -4.99 -7.38 3.67
C VAL A 53 -4.20 -6.10 3.88
N MET A 54 -2.93 -6.12 3.47
CA MET A 54 -2.08 -4.94 3.43
C MET A 54 -1.88 -4.48 1.98
N LEU A 55 -1.93 -3.17 1.73
CA LEU A 55 -1.67 -2.61 0.40
C LEU A 55 -0.84 -1.36 0.53
N THR A 56 0.13 -1.15 -0.36
CA THR A 56 0.86 0.12 -0.32
C THR A 56 -0.02 1.29 -0.74
N ALA A 57 0.21 2.50 -0.24
CA ALA A 57 -0.33 3.74 -0.82
C ALA A 57 0.67 4.87 -0.61
N TYR A 58 0.59 5.92 -1.44
CA TYR A 58 1.65 6.94 -1.50
C TYR A 58 1.12 8.37 -1.55
N ASP A 59 -0.16 8.56 -1.87
CA ASP A 59 -0.76 9.88 -1.99
C ASP A 59 -2.21 9.89 -1.48
N TYR A 60 -2.84 11.05 -1.53
CA TYR A 60 -4.22 11.20 -1.09
C TYR A 60 -5.20 10.32 -1.89
N PRO A 61 -5.20 10.30 -3.24
CA PRO A 61 -6.08 9.43 -4.01
C PRO A 61 -5.88 7.94 -3.74
N SER A 62 -4.64 7.45 -3.74
CA SER A 62 -4.34 6.04 -3.49
C SER A 62 -4.71 5.62 -2.07
N GLY A 63 -4.44 6.45 -1.06
CA GLY A 63 -4.88 6.20 0.32
C GLY A 63 -6.41 6.10 0.41
N LYS A 64 -7.12 7.05 -0.20
CA LYS A 64 -8.59 7.05 -0.24
C LYS A 64 -9.15 5.80 -0.92
N GLN A 65 -8.57 5.40 -2.05
CA GLN A 65 -9.01 4.21 -2.77
C GLN A 65 -8.69 2.92 -2.03
N ALA A 66 -7.54 2.84 -1.37
CA ALA A 66 -7.18 1.70 -0.54
C ALA A 66 -8.18 1.52 0.63
N GLU A 67 -8.51 2.60 1.34
CA GLU A 67 -9.52 2.58 2.42
C GLU A 67 -10.91 2.19 1.88
N GLN A 68 -11.33 2.75 0.73
CA GLN A 68 -12.59 2.38 0.08
C GLN A 68 -12.62 0.92 -0.41
N GLY A 69 -11.45 0.38 -0.77
CA GLY A 69 -11.27 -1.02 -1.14
C GLY A 69 -11.31 -1.99 0.03
N GLY A 70 -11.40 -1.48 1.27
CA GLY A 70 -11.51 -2.30 2.48
C GLY A 70 -10.20 -2.96 2.90
N VAL A 71 -9.05 -2.35 2.60
CA VAL A 71 -7.76 -2.85 3.10
C VAL A 71 -7.68 -2.68 4.62
N ASP A 72 -7.09 -3.64 5.31
CA ASP A 72 -6.94 -3.61 6.76
C ASP A 72 -5.80 -2.69 7.20
N MET A 73 -4.76 -2.64 6.38
CA MET A 73 -3.50 -1.94 6.65
C MET A 73 -2.95 -1.30 5.37
N ILE A 74 -2.52 -0.06 5.48
CA ILE A 74 -1.82 0.64 4.41
C ILE A 74 -0.32 0.69 4.74
N LEU A 75 0.50 0.37 3.75
CA LEU A 75 1.96 0.57 3.80
C LEU A 75 2.35 1.81 3.00
N VAL A 76 2.87 2.84 3.66
CA VAL A 76 3.66 3.86 2.97
C VAL A 76 5.08 3.34 2.89
N GLY A 77 5.37 2.62 1.81
CA GLY A 77 6.63 1.93 1.61
C GLY A 77 7.67 2.76 0.86
N ASP A 78 8.94 2.50 1.13
CA ASP A 78 10.06 3.11 0.37
C ASP A 78 10.10 2.69 -1.11
N SER A 79 9.29 1.69 -1.49
CA SER A 79 8.93 1.36 -2.87
C SER A 79 8.46 2.57 -3.68
N LEU A 80 7.96 3.62 -3.02
CA LEU A 80 7.66 4.92 -3.64
C LEU A 80 8.84 5.49 -4.44
N GLY A 81 10.08 5.20 -4.03
CA GLY A 81 11.27 5.64 -4.74
C GLY A 81 11.24 5.21 -6.20
N MET A 82 10.80 3.97 -6.46
CA MET A 82 10.74 3.42 -7.81
C MET A 82 9.43 3.75 -8.50
N VAL A 83 8.29 3.49 -7.84
CA VAL A 83 6.97 3.55 -8.51
C VAL A 83 6.35 4.94 -8.55
N VAL A 84 6.84 5.89 -7.74
CA VAL A 84 6.37 7.28 -7.71
C VAL A 84 7.45 8.24 -8.17
N LEU A 85 8.67 8.12 -7.63
CA LEU A 85 9.76 9.07 -7.90
C LEU A 85 10.65 8.68 -9.08
N GLY A 86 10.50 7.46 -9.62
CA GLY A 86 11.25 6.99 -10.79
C GLY A 86 12.74 6.72 -10.52
N TYR A 87 13.14 6.51 -9.27
CA TYR A 87 14.48 6.06 -8.93
C TYR A 87 14.70 4.60 -9.34
N ASP A 88 15.96 4.24 -9.62
CA ASP A 88 16.34 2.87 -9.98
C ASP A 88 16.31 1.89 -8.78
N SER A 89 16.23 2.41 -7.55
CA SER A 89 16.14 1.61 -6.32
C SER A 89 15.51 2.43 -5.19
N THR A 90 15.25 1.80 -4.04
CA THR A 90 14.72 2.49 -2.84
C THR A 90 15.79 3.21 -2.01
N ILE A 91 17.08 3.05 -2.34
CA ILE A 91 18.20 3.65 -1.62
C ILE A 91 18.15 5.19 -1.56
N PRO A 92 17.75 5.93 -2.62
CA PRO A 92 17.73 7.39 -2.58
C PRO A 92 16.56 7.97 -1.77
N VAL A 93 15.61 7.15 -1.30
CA VAL A 93 14.45 7.62 -0.54
C VAL A 93 14.90 8.19 0.80
N THR A 94 14.39 9.37 1.13
CA THR A 94 14.76 10.10 2.35
C THR A 94 13.64 10.09 3.38
N MET A 95 13.96 10.50 4.61
CA MET A 95 12.95 10.74 5.64
C MET A 95 11.91 11.79 5.22
N GLU A 96 12.31 12.80 4.44
CA GLU A 96 11.38 13.84 3.99
C GLU A 96 10.38 13.31 2.97
N ASP A 97 10.81 12.40 2.09
CA ASP A 97 9.92 11.71 1.16
C ASP A 97 8.88 10.88 1.94
N MET A 98 9.34 10.08 2.92
CA MET A 98 8.44 9.26 3.74
C MET A 98 7.44 10.12 4.52
N ILE A 99 7.89 11.22 5.14
CA ILE A 99 7.00 12.15 5.86
C ILE A 99 5.98 12.77 4.90
N HIS A 100 6.40 13.22 3.72
CA HIS A 100 5.51 13.83 2.73
C HIS A 100 4.41 12.87 2.30
N HIS A 101 4.79 11.66 1.88
CA HIS A 101 3.86 10.67 1.36
C HIS A 101 2.94 10.14 2.47
N THR A 102 3.43 9.95 3.70
CA THR A 102 2.57 9.55 4.82
C THR A 102 1.54 10.61 5.17
N LYS A 103 1.88 11.90 5.15
CA LYS A 103 0.89 12.99 5.30
C LYS A 103 -0.19 12.97 4.21
N ALA A 104 0.19 12.67 2.97
CA ALA A 104 -0.76 12.59 1.87
C ALA A 104 -1.72 11.41 2.05
N VAL A 105 -1.19 10.22 2.37
CA VAL A 105 -1.98 9.02 2.62
C VAL A 105 -2.89 9.19 3.83
N LYS A 106 -2.41 9.74 4.96
CA LYS A 106 -3.22 9.96 6.16
C LYS A 106 -4.42 10.88 5.92
N ARG A 107 -4.32 11.82 4.97
CA ARG A 107 -5.46 12.66 4.56
C ARG A 107 -6.49 11.87 3.74
N GLY A 108 -6.04 10.87 2.98
CA GLY A 108 -6.88 10.03 2.12
C GLY A 108 -7.55 8.88 2.86
N ALA A 109 -6.83 8.24 3.78
CA ALA A 109 -7.28 7.14 4.62
C ALA A 109 -7.26 7.56 6.10
N LYS A 110 -8.43 7.94 6.62
CA LYS A 110 -8.56 8.45 7.99
C LYS A 110 -8.68 7.33 9.01
N ASP A 111 -9.30 6.22 8.59
CA ASP A 111 -9.81 5.15 9.44
C ASP A 111 -9.09 3.81 9.18
N THR A 112 -8.07 3.78 8.30
CA THR A 112 -7.21 2.61 8.08
C THR A 112 -5.89 2.69 8.86
N PHE A 113 -5.39 1.55 9.35
CA PHE A 113 -4.09 1.50 10.04
C PHE A 113 -2.95 1.76 9.05
N ILE A 114 -1.98 2.62 9.38
CA ILE A 114 -0.91 3.06 8.47
C ILE A 114 0.44 2.68 9.06
N VAL A 115 1.17 1.85 8.34
CA VAL A 115 2.58 1.54 8.59
C VAL A 115 3.42 2.37 7.62
N THR A 116 4.48 3.02 8.10
CA THR A 116 5.42 3.75 7.24
C THR A 116 6.82 3.15 7.34
N ASP A 117 7.50 2.98 6.21
CA ASP A 117 8.89 2.55 6.21
C ASP A 117 9.82 3.58 6.83
N LEU A 118 10.78 3.12 7.63
CA LEU A 118 12.00 3.87 7.82
C LEU A 118 12.92 3.59 6.62
N PRO A 119 13.31 4.62 5.85
CA PRO A 119 14.08 4.42 4.63
C PRO A 119 15.53 4.04 4.96
N PHE A 120 16.30 3.69 3.93
CA PHE A 120 17.71 3.32 4.04
C PHE A 120 18.50 4.32 4.90
N LEU A 121 19.40 3.79 5.74
CA LEU A 121 20.17 4.51 6.76
C LEU A 121 19.40 5.25 7.87
N ALA A 122 18.08 5.43 7.79
CA ALA A 122 17.32 6.16 8.81
C ALA A 122 17.28 5.47 10.18
N TYR A 123 17.63 4.18 10.25
CA TYR A 123 17.61 3.39 11.48
C TYR A 123 18.88 2.58 11.73
N HIS A 124 19.93 2.80 10.93
CA HIS A 124 21.16 2.01 10.97
C HIS A 124 22.28 2.66 11.80
N LEU A 125 22.21 3.98 12.04
CA LEU A 125 23.28 4.74 12.71
C LEU A 125 23.30 4.52 14.23
N SER A 126 22.25 4.90 14.93
CA SER A 126 22.14 4.77 16.38
C SER A 126 20.69 4.59 16.82
N VAL A 127 20.47 4.00 18.00
CA VAL A 127 19.12 3.87 18.59
C VAL A 127 18.45 5.24 18.77
N ARG A 128 19.23 6.27 19.15
CA ARG A 128 18.74 7.64 19.30
C ARG A 128 18.20 8.19 17.97
N ASP A 129 18.96 8.05 16.89
CA ASP A 129 18.54 8.55 15.58
C ASP A 129 17.32 7.79 15.06
N THR A 130 17.27 6.47 15.29
CA THR A 130 16.10 5.65 14.96
C THR A 130 14.84 6.14 15.69
N LEU A 131 14.94 6.41 17.00
CA LEU A 131 13.82 6.93 17.80
C LEU A 131 13.35 8.30 17.32
N ILE A 132 14.29 9.21 16.99
CA ILE A 132 13.97 10.53 16.45
C ILE A 132 13.24 10.38 15.11
N ASN A 133 13.78 9.58 14.19
CA ASN A 133 13.19 9.40 12.86
C ASN A 133 11.80 8.75 12.93
N ALA A 134 11.64 7.70 13.75
CA ALA A 134 10.33 7.09 13.97
C ALA A 134 9.35 8.07 14.62
N GLY A 135 9.81 8.84 15.61
CA GLY A 135 9.01 9.89 16.25
C GLY A 135 8.46 10.90 15.25
N ARG A 136 9.27 11.32 14.25
CA ARG A 136 8.83 12.21 13.17
C ARG A 136 7.75 11.56 12.28
N LEU A 137 7.86 10.29 11.94
CA LEU A 137 6.81 9.59 11.17
C LEU A 137 5.49 9.51 11.94
N MET A 138 5.56 9.29 13.26
CA MET A 138 4.38 9.22 14.11
C MET A 138 3.73 10.60 14.32
N GLN A 139 4.53 11.58 14.76
CA GLN A 139 4.04 12.90 15.20
C GLN A 139 3.79 13.85 14.03
N ASP A 140 4.75 13.95 13.10
CA ASP A 140 4.65 14.92 12.01
C ASP A 140 3.80 14.36 10.89
N ALA A 141 3.92 13.05 10.58
CA ALA A 141 3.31 12.46 9.40
C ALA A 141 1.98 11.73 9.67
N GLY A 142 1.75 11.27 10.89
CA GLY A 142 0.52 10.57 11.28
C GLY A 142 0.54 9.07 10.99
N ALA A 143 1.72 8.44 10.93
CA ALA A 143 1.83 6.98 10.93
C ALA A 143 1.30 6.39 12.24
N HIS A 144 0.81 5.15 12.20
CA HIS A 144 0.41 4.39 13.39
C HIS A 144 1.46 3.35 13.79
N ALA A 145 2.38 3.02 12.89
CA ALA A 145 3.50 2.12 13.11
C ALA A 145 4.63 2.41 12.12
N VAL A 146 5.81 1.87 12.40
CA VAL A 146 6.96 1.91 11.49
C VAL A 146 7.36 0.51 11.01
N LYS A 147 7.93 0.41 9.80
CA LYS A 147 8.54 -0.84 9.29
C LYS A 147 10.06 -0.70 9.15
N LEU A 148 10.78 -1.73 9.60
CA LEU A 148 12.25 -1.82 9.55
C LEU A 148 12.67 -3.15 8.92
N GLU A 149 13.70 -3.12 8.07
CA GLU A 149 14.24 -4.30 7.41
C GLU A 149 15.44 -4.88 8.15
N GLY A 150 15.43 -6.20 8.35
CA GLY A 150 16.51 -6.97 8.95
C GLY A 150 16.24 -7.45 10.37
N ALA A 151 17.10 -8.35 10.86
CA ALA A 151 17.07 -8.85 12.24
C ALA A 151 18.31 -8.38 13.01
N ASP A 152 19.51 -8.79 12.60
CA ASP A 152 20.77 -8.70 13.36
C ASP A 152 20.98 -7.40 14.18
N GLY A 153 21.58 -6.36 13.60
CA GLY A 153 21.78 -5.08 14.29
C GLY A 153 20.48 -4.30 14.54
N VAL A 154 19.38 -4.75 13.96
CA VAL A 154 18.07 -4.07 13.92
C VAL A 154 17.20 -4.44 15.13
N LEU A 155 17.39 -5.63 15.72
CA LEU A 155 16.68 -6.12 16.90
C LEU A 155 16.71 -5.12 18.06
N GLU A 156 17.88 -4.54 18.35
CA GLU A 156 18.03 -3.51 19.39
C GLU A 156 17.15 -2.29 19.13
N LYS A 157 16.93 -1.94 17.85
CA LYS A 157 16.17 -0.76 17.43
C LYS A 157 14.68 -1.07 17.49
N ILE A 158 14.27 -2.27 17.07
CA ILE A 158 12.90 -2.77 17.26
C ILE A 158 12.53 -2.72 18.74
N PHE A 159 13.38 -3.27 19.61
CA PHE A 159 13.17 -3.24 21.05
C PHE A 159 13.04 -1.82 21.59
N ALA A 160 13.97 -0.93 21.24
CA ALA A 160 13.93 0.46 21.71
C ALA A 160 12.67 1.21 21.24
N LEU A 161 12.24 1.00 20.00
CA LEU A 161 11.02 1.60 19.44
C LEU A 161 9.76 1.10 20.18
N THR A 162 9.65 -0.21 20.36
CA THR A 162 8.51 -0.81 21.06
C THR A 162 8.46 -0.34 22.52
N GLN A 163 9.60 -0.26 23.22
CA GLN A 163 9.67 0.27 24.59
C GLN A 163 9.30 1.76 24.68
N ALA A 164 9.51 2.53 23.59
CA ALA A 164 9.08 3.91 23.48
C ALA A 164 7.59 4.07 23.09
N GLY A 165 6.86 2.95 22.91
CA GLY A 165 5.45 2.95 22.54
C GLY A 165 5.18 3.10 21.04
N ILE A 166 6.19 2.86 20.19
CA ILE A 166 6.05 2.90 18.73
C ILE A 166 5.88 1.46 18.22
N PRO A 167 4.72 1.09 17.64
CA PRO A 167 4.56 -0.24 17.06
C PRO A 167 5.48 -0.46 15.87
N VAL A 168 6.12 -1.64 15.83
CA VAL A 168 7.05 -2.02 14.78
C VAL A 168 6.56 -3.22 13.98
N CYS A 169 6.55 -3.06 12.66
CA CYS A 169 6.46 -4.18 11.72
C CYS A 169 7.89 -4.55 11.28
N GLY A 170 8.33 -5.78 11.55
CA GLY A 170 9.62 -6.26 11.04
C GLY A 170 9.53 -6.62 9.56
N HIS A 171 10.66 -6.63 8.85
CA HIS A 171 10.74 -7.13 7.48
C HIS A 171 11.95 -8.07 7.31
N LEU A 172 11.67 -9.33 6.96
CA LEU A 172 12.65 -10.38 6.73
C LEU A 172 12.52 -11.01 5.33
N GLY A 173 13.50 -11.81 4.95
CA GLY A 173 13.60 -12.37 3.60
C GLY A 173 14.42 -11.44 2.72
N LEU A 174 13.95 -11.17 1.51
CA LEU A 174 14.57 -10.18 0.64
C LEU A 174 14.32 -8.78 1.19
N THR A 175 15.38 -8.07 1.56
CA THR A 175 15.31 -6.71 2.09
C THR A 175 15.89 -5.73 1.05
N PRO A 176 15.05 -5.03 0.28
CA PRO A 176 15.49 -4.14 -0.81
C PRO A 176 16.56 -3.12 -0.41
N GLN A 177 16.54 -2.62 0.83
CA GLN A 177 17.53 -1.67 1.32
C GLN A 177 18.94 -2.30 1.42
N SER A 178 19.03 -3.63 1.45
CA SER A 178 20.28 -4.39 1.46
C SER A 178 20.65 -4.96 0.08
N VAL A 179 20.01 -4.51 -1.01
CA VAL A 179 20.19 -5.08 -2.37
C VAL A 179 21.66 -5.09 -2.83
N GLY A 180 22.45 -4.09 -2.45
CA GLY A 180 23.89 -4.01 -2.76
C GLY A 180 24.71 -5.09 -2.05
N VAL A 181 24.32 -5.48 -0.83
CA VAL A 181 24.98 -6.56 -0.06
C VAL A 181 24.47 -7.94 -0.51
N LEU A 182 23.17 -8.05 -0.81
CA LEU A 182 22.54 -9.29 -1.28
C LEU A 182 22.90 -9.64 -2.74
N GLY A 183 23.47 -8.69 -3.48
CA GLY A 183 23.84 -8.87 -4.88
C GLY A 183 22.61 -9.02 -5.79
N GLY A 184 21.57 -8.23 -5.54
CA GLY A 184 20.34 -8.16 -6.33
C GLY A 184 19.09 -8.78 -5.69
N TYR A 185 17.95 -8.65 -6.37
CA TYR A 185 16.65 -9.17 -5.95
C TYR A 185 16.56 -10.69 -6.15
N LYS A 186 16.94 -11.45 -5.11
CA LYS A 186 16.97 -12.91 -5.13
C LYS A 186 16.10 -13.49 -4.03
N VAL A 187 15.48 -14.63 -4.32
CA VAL A 187 14.75 -15.44 -3.33
C VAL A 187 15.69 -15.87 -2.20
N GLN A 188 15.25 -15.68 -0.96
CA GLN A 188 16.01 -15.98 0.27
C GLN A 188 15.57 -17.30 0.91
N GLY A 189 16.42 -17.91 1.76
CA GLY A 189 16.06 -19.15 2.48
C GLY A 189 15.97 -20.40 1.59
N LYS A 190 16.80 -20.50 0.55
CA LYS A 190 16.78 -21.63 -0.41
C LYS A 190 17.42 -22.92 0.10
N ASP A 191 18.35 -22.81 1.05
CA ASP A 191 19.02 -23.94 1.68
C ASP A 191 18.66 -24.02 3.18
N ALA A 192 18.91 -25.17 3.79
CA ALA A 192 18.52 -25.44 5.16
C ALA A 192 19.16 -24.49 6.18
N HIS A 193 20.39 -24.02 5.94
CA HIS A 193 21.07 -23.11 6.85
C HIS A 193 20.45 -21.71 6.79
N ALA A 194 20.22 -21.18 5.59
CA ALA A 194 19.52 -19.90 5.40
C ALA A 194 18.07 -19.97 5.92
N ALA A 195 17.39 -21.10 5.72
CA ALA A 195 16.04 -21.32 6.24
C ALA A 195 16.00 -21.31 7.78
N GLN A 196 16.93 -22.01 8.43
CA GLN A 196 17.04 -22.03 9.88
C GLN A 196 17.38 -20.64 10.44
N LYS A 197 18.26 -19.89 9.77
CA LYS A 197 18.54 -18.49 10.15
C LYS A 197 17.27 -17.66 10.11
N LEU A 198 16.50 -17.71 9.02
CA LEU A 198 15.27 -16.94 8.86
C LEU A 198 14.22 -17.26 9.93
N LEU A 199 14.05 -18.55 10.27
CA LEU A 199 13.18 -18.98 11.38
C LEU A 199 13.62 -18.40 12.73
N ASN A 200 14.92 -18.43 13.01
CA ASN A 200 15.47 -17.88 14.24
C ASN A 200 15.36 -16.35 14.28
N ASP A 201 15.59 -15.68 13.15
CA ASP A 201 15.47 -14.24 13.01
C ASP A 201 14.02 -13.79 13.23
N ALA A 202 13.03 -14.54 12.71
CA ALA A 202 11.61 -14.23 12.94
C ALA A 202 11.23 -14.29 14.43
N LYS A 203 11.71 -15.29 15.16
CA LYS A 203 11.52 -15.40 16.61
C LYS A 203 12.17 -14.25 17.36
N LYS A 204 13.40 -13.86 16.99
CA LYS A 204 14.10 -12.73 17.62
C LYS A 204 13.42 -11.39 17.33
N VAL A 205 12.84 -11.22 16.14
CA VAL A 205 12.05 -10.02 15.80
C VAL A 205 10.78 -9.94 16.64
N GLU A 206 10.10 -11.07 16.85
CA GLU A 206 8.98 -11.17 17.80
C GLU A 206 9.41 -10.87 19.24
N GLU A 207 10.49 -11.51 19.73
CA GLU A 207 11.05 -11.27 21.07
C GLU A 207 11.45 -9.81 21.30
N ALA A 208 11.94 -9.13 20.25
CA ALA A 208 12.24 -7.71 20.29
C ALA A 208 10.99 -6.81 20.37
N GLY A 209 9.79 -7.37 20.18
CA GLY A 209 8.52 -6.66 20.36
C GLY A 209 7.89 -6.12 19.08
N ALA A 210 8.23 -6.67 17.90
CA ALA A 210 7.47 -6.38 16.69
C ALA A 210 6.03 -6.91 16.82
N PHE A 211 5.04 -6.19 16.26
CA PHE A 211 3.64 -6.64 16.28
C PHE A 211 3.26 -7.49 15.07
N ALA A 212 4.06 -7.46 13.99
CA ALA A 212 3.89 -8.23 12.76
C ALA A 212 5.22 -8.31 12.00
N ILE A 213 5.34 -9.24 11.06
CA ILE A 213 6.51 -9.39 10.18
C ILE A 213 6.06 -9.45 8.73
N VAL A 214 6.65 -8.63 7.85
CA VAL A 214 6.63 -8.85 6.40
C VAL A 214 7.69 -9.89 6.03
N LEU A 215 7.30 -10.85 5.19
CA LEU A 215 8.19 -11.87 4.65
C LEU A 215 8.20 -11.79 3.12
N GLU A 216 9.34 -11.35 2.55
CA GLU A 216 9.46 -11.08 1.12
C GLU A 216 10.31 -12.12 0.38
N CYS A 217 9.79 -12.64 -0.74
CA CYS A 217 10.49 -13.54 -1.65
C CYS A 217 11.14 -14.76 -0.95
N VAL A 218 10.34 -15.47 -0.16
CA VAL A 218 10.75 -16.68 0.60
C VAL A 218 10.00 -17.91 0.07
N PRO A 219 10.62 -19.11 0.00
CA PRO A 219 9.91 -20.34 -0.35
C PRO A 219 8.66 -20.54 0.50
N LYS A 220 7.54 -20.87 -0.15
CA LYS A 220 6.23 -20.98 0.52
C LYS A 220 6.22 -21.95 1.71
N GLN A 221 6.99 -23.03 1.65
CA GLN A 221 7.10 -24.00 2.74
C GLN A 221 7.77 -23.38 3.97
N LEU A 222 8.83 -22.60 3.76
CA LEU A 222 9.53 -21.93 4.84
C LEU A 222 8.67 -20.80 5.44
N ALA A 223 7.96 -20.05 4.60
CA ALA A 223 7.04 -19.01 5.07
C ALA A 223 5.92 -19.56 5.96
N GLU A 224 5.37 -20.73 5.60
CA GLU A 224 4.39 -21.44 6.41
C GLU A 224 4.96 -21.87 7.77
N GLU A 225 6.19 -22.41 7.79
CA GLU A 225 6.85 -22.77 9.04
C GLU A 225 7.16 -21.56 9.91
N VAL A 226 7.56 -20.43 9.31
CA VAL A 226 7.74 -19.16 10.04
C VAL A 226 6.42 -18.73 10.68
N ALA A 227 5.33 -18.67 9.91
CA ALA A 227 4.02 -18.24 10.40
C ALA A 227 3.49 -19.10 11.56
N LYS A 228 3.76 -20.42 11.55
CA LYS A 228 3.42 -21.33 12.65
C LYS A 228 4.31 -21.19 13.89
N SER A 229 5.54 -20.69 13.71
CA SER A 229 6.56 -20.69 14.76
C SER A 229 6.54 -19.47 15.69
N ILE A 230 5.78 -18.43 15.34
CA ILE A 230 5.64 -17.17 16.08
C ILE A 230 4.17 -16.82 16.27
N SER A 231 3.85 -16.09 17.33
CA SER A 231 2.50 -15.66 17.70
C SER A 231 2.03 -14.42 16.93
N ILE A 232 2.93 -13.56 16.49
CA ILE A 232 2.58 -12.34 15.72
C ILE A 232 2.25 -12.65 14.24
N PRO A 233 1.41 -11.83 13.56
CA PRO A 233 1.10 -11.99 12.14
C PRO A 233 2.30 -11.94 11.19
N VAL A 234 2.31 -12.85 10.23
CA VAL A 234 3.20 -12.85 9.07
C VAL A 234 2.46 -12.39 7.82
N ILE A 235 2.94 -11.31 7.21
CA ILE A 235 2.40 -10.72 5.98
C ILE A 235 3.32 -11.09 4.82
N GLY A 236 2.83 -11.87 3.86
CA GLY A 236 3.64 -12.35 2.74
C GLY A 236 3.64 -11.41 1.54
N ILE A 237 4.78 -11.33 0.87
CA ILE A 237 4.90 -10.81 -0.50
C ILE A 237 5.84 -11.72 -1.30
N GLY A 238 5.26 -12.54 -2.18
CA GLY A 238 6.02 -13.63 -2.81
C GLY A 238 6.44 -14.74 -1.82
N ALA A 239 5.69 -14.91 -0.73
CA ALA A 239 5.92 -15.93 0.30
C ALA A 239 4.86 -17.05 0.32
N GLY A 240 3.96 -17.10 -0.67
CA GLY A 240 2.85 -18.06 -0.71
C GLY A 240 1.68 -17.67 0.20
N MET A 241 0.63 -18.50 0.21
CA MET A 241 -0.66 -18.17 0.83
C MET A 241 -0.83 -18.66 2.29
N HIS A 242 0.09 -19.49 2.79
CA HIS A 242 0.01 -20.11 4.12
C HIS A 242 0.62 -19.24 5.23
N VAL A 243 0.57 -17.93 5.05
CA VAL A 243 0.92 -16.89 6.03
C VAL A 243 -0.35 -16.13 6.44
N ASP A 244 -0.28 -15.28 7.45
CA ASP A 244 -1.46 -14.65 8.09
C ASP A 244 -2.07 -13.50 7.28
N GLY A 245 -1.30 -12.90 6.37
CA GLY A 245 -1.79 -11.86 5.46
C GLY A 245 -0.96 -11.71 4.20
N GLN A 246 -1.31 -10.76 3.34
CA GLN A 246 -0.56 -10.45 2.12
C GLN A 246 -0.36 -8.96 1.96
N VAL A 247 0.77 -8.57 1.37
CA VAL A 247 1.05 -7.21 0.92
C VAL A 247 1.43 -7.19 -0.56
N LEU A 248 0.93 -6.21 -1.30
CA LEU A 248 1.35 -5.92 -2.67
C LEU A 248 1.50 -4.41 -2.87
N VAL A 249 2.23 -4.04 -3.92
CA VAL A 249 2.35 -2.66 -4.37
C VAL A 249 1.07 -2.26 -5.12
N TYR A 250 0.51 -1.10 -4.81
CA TYR A 250 -0.72 -0.57 -5.40
C TYR A 250 -0.62 -0.41 -6.92
N HIS A 251 0.51 0.11 -7.40
CA HIS A 251 0.82 0.23 -8.83
C HIS A 251 0.81 -1.12 -9.54
N ASP A 252 1.36 -2.15 -8.90
CA ASP A 252 1.44 -3.52 -9.43
C ASP A 252 0.05 -4.13 -9.61
N ILE A 253 -0.82 -4.05 -8.60
CA ILE A 253 -2.16 -4.67 -8.68
C ILE A 253 -3.08 -3.98 -9.70
N LEU A 254 -2.86 -2.69 -9.96
CA LEU A 254 -3.65 -1.89 -10.91
C LEU A 254 -3.04 -1.83 -12.31
N GLY A 255 -1.79 -2.26 -12.48
CA GLY A 255 -1.03 -2.03 -13.70
C GLY A 255 -0.93 -0.54 -14.04
N TYR A 256 -0.58 0.27 -13.05
CA TYR A 256 -0.42 1.71 -13.15
C TYR A 256 1.06 2.09 -13.09
N GLY A 257 1.62 2.68 -14.14
CA GLY A 257 3.04 3.03 -14.23
C GLY A 257 4.00 1.82 -14.26
N VAL A 258 3.49 0.59 -14.38
CA VAL A 258 4.29 -0.64 -14.35
C VAL A 258 4.55 -1.18 -15.75
N GLU A 259 5.82 -1.37 -16.09
CA GLU A 259 6.25 -2.01 -17.35
C GLU A 259 6.51 -3.51 -17.17
N ARG A 260 7.05 -3.91 -16.02
CA ARG A 260 7.38 -5.30 -15.71
C ARG A 260 6.78 -5.72 -14.38
N VAL A 261 5.97 -6.76 -14.44
CA VAL A 261 5.27 -7.32 -13.28
C VAL A 261 6.11 -8.47 -12.67
N PRO A 262 6.48 -8.41 -11.37
CA PRO A 262 7.15 -9.51 -10.68
C PRO A 262 6.31 -10.80 -10.70
N LYS A 263 6.96 -11.96 -10.66
CA LYS A 263 6.27 -13.28 -10.74
C LYS A 263 5.21 -13.49 -9.65
N PHE A 264 5.40 -12.91 -8.47
CA PHE A 264 4.48 -13.07 -7.35
C PHE A 264 3.28 -12.11 -7.40
N VAL A 265 3.25 -11.18 -8.35
CA VAL A 265 2.16 -10.22 -8.50
C VAL A 265 1.07 -10.80 -9.39
N LYS A 266 -0.17 -10.64 -8.95
CA LYS A 266 -1.35 -10.73 -9.81
C LYS A 266 -1.87 -9.31 -10.07
N GLN A 267 -1.94 -8.92 -11.35
CA GLN A 267 -2.66 -7.72 -11.73
C GLN A 267 -4.16 -8.02 -11.72
N TYR A 268 -4.93 -7.18 -11.05
CA TYR A 268 -6.39 -7.28 -11.00
C TYR A 268 -7.02 -6.47 -12.13
N HIS A 269 -6.37 -5.37 -12.52
CA HIS A 269 -6.64 -4.60 -13.73
C HIS A 269 -5.31 -4.09 -14.34
N SER A 270 -5.39 -3.56 -15.56
CA SER A 270 -4.30 -2.82 -16.20
C SER A 270 -4.84 -1.46 -16.65
N VAL A 271 -4.53 -0.41 -15.88
CA VAL A 271 -5.09 0.93 -16.12
C VAL A 271 -4.25 1.76 -17.10
N ASN A 272 -2.97 1.43 -17.27
CA ASN A 272 -2.07 2.16 -18.18
C ASN A 272 -2.62 2.38 -19.60
N PRO A 273 -3.17 1.36 -20.30
CA PRO A 273 -3.73 1.57 -21.63
C PRO A 273 -4.85 2.61 -21.65
N PHE A 274 -5.79 2.54 -20.71
CA PHE A 274 -6.91 3.49 -20.62
C PHE A 274 -6.43 4.93 -20.32
N MET A 275 -5.40 5.09 -19.50
CA MET A 275 -4.81 6.41 -19.22
C MET A 275 -4.15 7.00 -20.47
N ILE A 276 -3.36 6.19 -21.20
CA ILE A 276 -2.71 6.61 -22.44
C ILE A 276 -3.75 6.98 -23.49
N GLU A 277 -4.76 6.12 -23.69
CA GLU A 277 -5.87 6.37 -24.63
C GLU A 277 -6.62 7.67 -24.29
N SER A 278 -6.89 7.93 -23.02
CA SER A 278 -7.57 9.16 -22.57
C SER A 278 -6.74 10.42 -22.88
N ILE A 279 -5.42 10.37 -22.63
CA ILE A 279 -4.50 11.47 -22.93
C ILE A 279 -4.37 11.68 -24.45
N GLN A 280 -4.32 10.60 -25.22
CA GLN A 280 -4.29 10.65 -26.68
C GLN A 280 -5.58 11.26 -27.25
N ALA A 281 -6.74 10.87 -26.72
CA ALA A 281 -8.03 11.43 -27.10
C ALA A 281 -8.08 12.95 -26.84
N TYR A 282 -7.74 13.38 -25.62
CA TYR A 282 -7.65 14.80 -25.28
C TYR A 282 -6.67 15.55 -26.20
N THR A 283 -5.49 14.98 -26.44
CA THR A 283 -4.48 15.56 -27.34
C THR A 283 -5.02 15.73 -28.76
N SER A 284 -5.74 14.73 -29.27
CA SER A 284 -6.36 14.76 -30.60
C SER A 284 -7.45 15.82 -30.67
N GLU A 285 -8.35 15.87 -29.67
CA GLU A 285 -9.44 16.83 -29.64
C GLU A 285 -8.94 18.28 -29.59
N VAL A 286 -7.89 18.55 -28.79
CA VAL A 286 -7.27 19.88 -28.74
C VAL A 286 -6.63 20.24 -30.08
N LYS A 287 -5.84 19.33 -30.68
CA LYS A 287 -5.17 19.59 -31.97
C LYS A 287 -6.16 19.81 -33.12
N ASN A 288 -7.35 19.23 -33.03
CA ASN A 288 -8.40 19.35 -34.04
C ASN A 288 -9.45 20.41 -33.70
N ASN A 289 -9.24 21.23 -32.65
CA ASN A 289 -10.22 22.22 -32.16
C ASN A 289 -11.61 21.62 -31.84
N GLN A 290 -11.66 20.36 -31.42
CA GLN A 290 -12.87 19.69 -30.95
C GLN A 290 -13.09 19.92 -29.44
N PHE A 291 -12.01 20.18 -28.71
CA PHE A 291 -12.05 20.62 -27.32
C PHE A 291 -11.35 21.99 -27.16
N PRO A 292 -11.91 22.91 -26.34
CA PRO A 292 -13.17 22.79 -25.60
C PRO A 292 -14.41 22.95 -26.49
N GLU A 293 -15.48 22.23 -26.16
CA GLU A 293 -16.83 22.49 -26.69
C GLU A 293 -17.43 23.76 -26.05
N ASN A 294 -18.52 24.28 -26.62
CA ASN A 294 -19.27 25.41 -26.05
C ASN A 294 -19.70 25.17 -24.59
N LYS A 295 -20.10 23.92 -24.24
CA LYS A 295 -20.49 23.57 -22.86
C LYS A 295 -19.32 23.61 -21.86
N HIS A 296 -18.09 23.56 -22.35
CA HIS A 296 -16.85 23.70 -21.57
C HIS A 296 -16.30 25.13 -21.61
N SER A 297 -17.03 26.06 -22.23
CA SER A 297 -16.60 27.44 -22.46
C SER A 297 -17.51 28.43 -21.74
N PHE A 298 -16.98 29.60 -21.43
CA PHE A 298 -17.73 30.71 -20.83
C PHE A 298 -17.83 31.86 -21.83
N THR A 299 -18.97 32.55 -21.86
CA THR A 299 -19.20 33.70 -22.74
C THR A 299 -19.27 35.00 -21.94
N MET A 300 -18.99 36.13 -22.61
CA MET A 300 -19.28 37.47 -22.11
C MET A 300 -20.45 38.06 -22.89
N LYS A 301 -21.09 39.11 -22.35
CA LYS A 301 -22.11 39.85 -23.10
C LYS A 301 -21.47 40.55 -24.30
N GLU A 302 -22.10 40.44 -25.47
CA GLU A 302 -21.64 41.06 -26.72
C GLU A 302 -21.45 42.58 -26.60
N GLU A 303 -22.28 43.23 -25.78
CA GLU A 303 -22.17 44.67 -25.48
C GLU A 303 -20.82 45.02 -24.84
N GLU A 304 -20.39 44.23 -23.85
CA GLU A 304 -19.11 44.43 -23.17
C GLU A 304 -17.93 44.09 -24.09
N LEU A 305 -18.11 43.14 -25.01
CA LEU A 305 -17.09 42.81 -26.01
C LEU A 305 -16.88 43.98 -26.99
N LYS A 306 -17.96 44.65 -27.41
CA LYS A 306 -17.89 45.83 -28.29
C LYS A 306 -17.20 47.03 -27.63
N VAL A 307 -17.37 47.21 -26.32
CA VAL A 307 -16.68 48.26 -25.55
C VAL A 307 -15.17 48.15 -25.65
N LEU A 308 -14.63 46.93 -25.67
CA LEU A 308 -13.19 46.68 -25.79
C LEU A 308 -12.58 47.29 -27.06
N TYR A 309 -13.38 47.45 -28.11
CA TYR A 309 -12.97 47.99 -29.41
C TYR A 309 -13.51 49.41 -29.66
N GLY A 310 -13.92 50.14 -28.62
CA GLY A 310 -14.40 51.53 -28.72
C GLY A 310 -15.86 51.69 -29.12
N GLY A 311 -16.65 50.59 -29.11
CA GLY A 311 -18.11 50.68 -29.19
C GLY A 311 -18.66 51.39 -27.96
N LYS A 312 -19.44 52.46 -28.15
CA LYS A 312 -20.19 53.07 -27.04
C LYS A 312 -21.30 52.08 -26.61
N LYS A 313 -21.50 51.94 -25.29
CA LYS A 313 -22.63 51.21 -24.72
C LYS A 313 -23.96 51.80 -25.18
#